data_AF-A0A962QMF7-F1
#
_entry.id   AF-A0A962QMF7-F1
#
_cell.length_a   1.000
_cell.length_b   1.000
_cell.length_c   1.000
_cell.angle_alpha   90.00
_cell.angle_beta   90.00
_cell.angle_gamma   90.00
#
_symmetry.space_group_name_H-M   'P 1'
#
loop_
_entity.id
_entity.type
_entity.pdbx_description
1 polymer ?
#
loop_
_entity_poly.entity_id
_entity_poly.type
_entity_poly.pdbx_seq_one_letter_code
_entity_poly.pdbx_strand_id
1 'polypeptide(L)' 'MPHVIIDPESTSLQERFALIKTPRKSRKRYPEGCVTIVDSLQQARTGADASRNLHPAVVYGPSVSSESQRIYYLVRWL' A
#
# COMPACT_ATOMS: atom_id res chain seq x y z
N MET A 1 4.11 -7.85 32.29
CA MET A 1 3.47 -7.72 30.96
C MET A 1 3.80 -6.32 30.47
N PRO A 2 4.71 -6.10 29.50
CA PRO A 2 4.99 -4.74 29.07
C PRO A 2 3.78 -4.24 28.28
N HIS A 3 3.13 -3.24 28.84
CA HIS A 3 2.08 -2.45 28.23
C HIS A 3 2.73 -1.70 27.07
N VAL A 4 2.57 -2.20 25.84
CA VAL A 4 3.09 -1.51 24.65
C VAL A 4 2.25 -0.24 24.49
N ILE A 5 2.84 0.88 24.88
CA ILE A 5 2.31 2.20 24.58
C ILE A 5 2.46 2.32 23.08
N ILE A 6 1.37 2.10 22.35
CA ILE A 6 1.30 2.38 20.92
C ILE A 6 1.43 3.90 20.83
N ASP A 7 2.64 4.34 20.55
CA ASP A 7 2.93 5.72 20.20
C ASP A 7 2.03 6.09 19.00
N PRO A 8 1.05 6.99 19.16
CA PRO A 8 0.14 7.36 18.08
C PRO A 8 0.85 8.12 16.95
N GLU A 9 2.13 8.46 17.12
CA GLU A 9 2.98 9.17 16.16
C GLU A 9 4.09 8.27 15.56
N SER A 10 4.03 6.94 15.73
CA SER A 10 4.98 6.01 15.09
C SER A 10 4.70 5.93 13.58
N THR A 11 5.16 6.97 12.89
CA THR A 11 4.87 7.34 11.50
C THR A 11 5.92 6.79 10.55
N SER A 12 6.75 5.83 10.98
CA SER A 12 7.93 5.51 10.18
C SER A 12 7.60 4.59 9.01
N LEU A 13 6.85 3.49 9.19
CA LEU A 13 6.45 2.63 8.08
C LEU A 13 5.23 1.77 8.50
N GLN A 14 4.01 2.18 8.11
CA GLN A 14 2.77 1.47 8.48
C GLN A 14 2.17 0.74 7.27
N GLU A 15 1.46 -0.36 7.53
CA GLU A 15 0.58 -0.98 6.55
C GLU A 15 -0.53 0.00 6.18
N ARG A 16 -0.64 0.32 4.89
CA ARG A 16 -1.66 1.22 4.37
C ARG A 16 -2.53 0.49 3.36
N PHE A 17 -3.80 0.87 3.32
CA PHE A 17 -4.69 0.42 2.26
C PHE A 17 -4.36 1.17 0.97
N ALA A 18 -4.36 0.44 -0.14
CA ALA A 18 -4.07 1.03 -1.44
C ALA A 18 -4.78 0.32 -2.58
N LEU A 19 -4.92 1.04 -3.67
CA LEU A 19 -5.29 0.52 -4.97
C LEU A 19 -4.05 0.47 -5.85
N ILE A 20 -3.67 -0.73 -6.25
CA ILE A 20 -2.53 -0.97 -7.13
C ILE A 20 -3.05 -1.13 -8.55
N LYS A 21 -2.61 -0.24 -9.45
CA LYS A 21 -2.84 -0.37 -10.88
C LYS A 21 -1.78 -1.29 -11.48
N THR A 22 -2.13 -2.54 -11.73
CA THR A 22 -1.21 -3.48 -12.38
C THR A 22 -1.94 -4.47 -13.27
N PRO A 23 -1.50 -4.65 -14.53
CA PRO A 23 -2.08 -5.68 -15.40
C PRO A 23 -1.74 -7.10 -14.93
N ARG A 24 -0.72 -7.28 -14.07
CA ARG A 24 -0.31 -8.59 -13.57
C ARG A 24 0.16 -8.52 -12.12
N LYS A 25 -0.40 -9.38 -11.26
CA LYS A 25 -0.08 -9.46 -9.81
C LYS A 25 1.25 -10.16 -9.49
N SER A 26 2.19 -10.21 -10.44
CA SER A 26 3.44 -10.95 -10.29
C SER A 26 4.53 -10.16 -9.56
N ARG A 27 4.41 -8.83 -9.47
CA ARG A 27 5.39 -7.99 -8.77
C ARG A 27 5.05 -7.87 -7.29
N LYS A 28 6.09 -7.80 -6.44
CA LYS A 28 5.97 -7.57 -4.99
C LYS A 28 6.25 -6.12 -4.59
N ARG A 29 6.66 -5.28 -5.54
CA ARG A 29 7.04 -3.88 -5.33
C ARG A 29 6.41 -3.04 -6.43
N TYR A 30 5.83 -1.91 -6.06
CA TYR A 30 5.15 -1.01 -6.97
C TYR A 30 5.61 0.43 -6.73
N PRO A 31 5.91 1.21 -7.77
CA PRO A 31 6.22 2.62 -7.62
C PRO A 31 4.98 3.40 -7.15
N GLU A 32 5.17 4.51 -6.44
CA GLU A 32 4.09 5.41 -6.00
C GLU A 32 3.11 5.76 -7.14
N GLY A 33 3.60 5.96 -8.36
CA GLY A 33 2.73 6.26 -9.52
C GLY A 33 1.73 5.16 -9.89
N CYS A 34 1.93 3.93 -9.42
CA CYS A 34 0.98 2.82 -9.61
C CYS A 34 0.14 2.52 -8.36
N VAL A 35 0.42 3.17 -7.23
CA VAL A 35 -0.18 2.87 -5.93
C VAL A 35 -0.94 4.09 -5.43
N THR A 36 -2.26 3.96 -5.33
CA THR A 36 -3.11 5.01 -4.75
C THR A 36 -3.43 4.63 -3.31
N ILE A 37 -2.84 5.33 -2.35
CA ILE A 37 -3.15 5.14 -0.92
C ILE A 37 -4.57 5.62 -0.64
N VAL A 38 -5.30 4.83 0.15
CA VAL A 38 -6.65 5.15 0.61
C VAL A 38 -6.72 4.99 2.12
N ASP A 39 -7.67 5.69 2.74
CA ASP A 39 -7.77 5.78 4.21
C ASP A 39 -8.38 4.53 4.84
N SER A 40 -9.09 3.72 4.04
CA SER A 40 -9.87 2.60 4.57
C SER A 40 -9.98 1.44 3.61
N LEU A 41 -10.11 0.24 4.19
CA LEU A 41 -10.37 -1.00 3.45
C LEU A 41 -11.61 -0.89 2.56
N GLN A 42 -12.67 -0.21 3.02
CA GLN A 42 -13.87 0.02 2.22
C GLN A 42 -13.57 0.81 0.95
N GLN A 43 -12.79 1.91 1.04
CA GLN A 43 -12.40 2.68 -0.13
C GLN A 43 -11.55 1.86 -1.10
N ALA A 44 -10.62 1.03 -0.59
CA ALA A 44 -9.84 0.13 -1.43
C ALA A 44 -10.78 -0.82 -2.19
N ARG A 45 -11.73 -1.44 -1.50
CA ARG A 45 -12.68 -2.37 -2.13
C ARG A 45 -13.63 -1.70 -3.11
N THR A 46 -14.16 -0.52 -2.78
CA THR A 46 -15.06 0.22 -3.67
C THR A 46 -14.34 0.72 -4.92
N GLY A 47 -13.07 1.12 -4.81
CA GLY A 47 -12.27 1.53 -5.97
C GLY A 47 -11.64 0.37 -6.73
N ALA A 48 -11.88 -0.87 -6.31
CA ALA A 48 -11.43 -2.05 -7.05
C ALA A 48 -12.12 -2.10 -8.41
N ASP A 49 -11.34 -2.17 -9.48
CA ASP A 49 -11.85 -2.13 -10.83
C ASP A 49 -11.03 -3.08 -11.70
N ALA A 50 -11.58 -4.26 -11.96
CA ALA A 50 -10.91 -5.27 -12.77
C ALA A 50 -10.75 -4.82 -14.23
N SER A 51 -11.64 -3.98 -14.76
CA SER A 51 -11.54 -3.45 -16.13
C SER A 51 -10.35 -2.49 -16.26
N ARG A 52 -10.09 -1.70 -15.21
CA ARG A 52 -8.98 -0.75 -15.16
C ARG A 52 -7.70 -1.32 -14.56
N ASN A 53 -7.67 -2.62 -14.25
CA ASN A 53 -6.58 -3.32 -13.58
C ASN A 53 -6.22 -2.72 -12.21
N LEU A 54 -7.23 -2.21 -11.50
CA LEU A 54 -7.12 -1.68 -10.14
C LEU A 54 -7.46 -2.78 -9.15
N HIS A 55 -6.47 -3.13 -8.34
CA HIS A 55 -6.60 -4.20 -7.36
C HIS A 55 -6.39 -3.64 -5.95
N PRO A 56 -7.33 -3.89 -5.03
CA PRO A 56 -7.19 -3.46 -3.66
C PRO A 56 -6.12 -4.32 -2.97
N ALA A 57 -5.26 -3.65 -2.22
CA ALA A 57 -4.13 -4.25 -1.57
C ALA A 57 -3.79 -3.52 -0.28
N VAL A 58 -3.04 -4.20 0.57
CA VAL A 58 -2.31 -3.60 1.69
C VAL A 58 -0.86 -3.47 1.25
N VAL A 59 -0.33 -2.27 1.37
CA VAL A 59 1.04 -1.93 1.04
C VAL A 59 1.79 -1.41 2.25
N TYR A 60 3.11 -1.52 2.20
CA TYR A 60 4.02 -1.01 3.21
C TYR A 60 4.94 0.03 2.58
N GLY A 61 5.02 1.22 3.17
CA GLY A 61 5.82 2.34 2.65
C GLY A 61 5.17 3.71 2.89
N PRO A 62 5.65 4.77 2.22
CA PRO A 62 6.62 4.75 1.12
C PRO A 62 8.07 4.51 1.58
N SER A 63 8.78 3.60 0.92
CA SER A 63 10.24 3.50 1.06
C SER A 63 10.89 4.23 -0.10
N VAL A 64 11.89 5.06 0.20
CA VAL A 64 12.66 5.78 -0.80
C VAL A 64 13.81 4.88 -1.25
N SER A 65 13.83 4.52 -2.53
CA SER A 65 14.94 3.82 -3.16
C SER A 65 16.12 4.79 -3.36
N SER A 66 17.36 4.28 -3.46
CA SER A 66 18.57 5.12 -3.61
C SER A 66 18.54 6.09 -4.81
N GLU A 67 17.68 5.82 -5.80
CA GLU A 67 17.43 6.68 -6.96
C GLU A 67 16.34 7.75 -6.73
N SER A 68 16.00 8.06 -5.48
CA SER A 68 14.91 9.00 -5.10
C SER A 68 13.51 8.56 -5.54
N GLN A 69 13.32 7.29 -5.89
CA GLN A 69 12.03 6.74 -6.28
C GLN A 69 11.29 6.22 -5.06
N ARG A 70 10.04 6.64 -4.86
CA ARG A 70 9.16 6.10 -3.82
C ARG A 70 8.54 4.79 -4.28
N ILE A 71 8.80 3.73 -3.51
CA ILE A 71 8.26 2.41 -3.76
C ILE A 71 7.45 1.93 -2.57
N TYR A 72 6.42 1.16 -2.88
CA TYR A 72 5.57 0.48 -1.94
C TYR A 72 5.74 -1.03 -2.09
N TYR A 73 5.89 -1.70 -0.96
CA TYR A 73 5.95 -3.15 -0.90
C TYR A 73 4.55 -3.71 -0.74
N LEU A 74 4.17 -4.65 -1.60
CA LEU A 74 2.91 -5.36 -1.45
C LEU A 74 3.01 -6.28 -0.23
N VAL A 75 2.11 -6.09 0.74
CA VAL A 75 1.96 -6.98 1.89
C VAL A 75 0.99 -8.10 1.53
N ARG A 76 -0.23 -7.74 1.12
CA ARG A 76 -1.28 -8.68 0.71
C ARG A 76 -2.34 -8.03 -0.19
N TRP A 77 -3.06 -8.83 -0.96
CA TRP A 77 -4.25 -8.39 -1.71
C TRP A 77 -5.50 -8.45 -0.82
N LEU A 78 -6.56 -7.69 -1.15
CA LEU A 78 -7.82 -7.58 -0.40
C LEU A 78 -9.07 -8.07 -1.15
#